data_AF-A0A1Q3D0T4-F1
#
_entry.id   AF-A0A1Q3D0T4-F1
#
_cell.length_a   1.000
_cell.length_b   1.000
_cell.length_c   1.000
_cell.angle_alpha   90.00
_cell.angle_beta   90.00
_cell.angle_gamma   90.00
#
_symmetry.space_group_name_H-M   'P 1'
#
loop_
_entity.id
_entity.type
_entity.pdbx_description
1 polymer ?
#
loop_
_entity_poly.entity_id
_entity_poly.type
_entity_poly.pdbx_seq_one_letter_code
_entity_poly.pdbx_strand_id
1 'polypeptide(L)'
;QVNPALYGDNQTRLFGFWKAGHASCFDTRCPGFITTNRKIPLGVPVGPVSKPGGVMYHIDLRILRDNSSGNWWCYVKANWIPIGYWPKSLFTGLAGPATYADWGGEAFSPPGTLGPQMGSGLYPNHPLAKYNAFSYAIKITNDNYKNMDVVGIEEFTDYPSKYGVKDVGFVNDWVRHAAFWGGKS
;
A
#
# COMPACT_ATOMS: atom_id res chain seq x y z
N GLN A 1 1.80 7.84 0.47
CA GLN A 1 3.23 8.19 0.68
C GLN A 1 3.39 9.69 0.92
N VAL A 2 4.45 10.08 1.63
CA VAL A 2 4.99 11.44 1.67
C VAL A 2 6.39 11.39 1.05
N ASN A 3 6.67 12.16 0.00
CA ASN A 3 7.97 12.16 -0.70
C ASN A 3 8.33 13.59 -1.14
N PRO A 4 9.00 14.37 -0.27
CA PRO A 4 9.29 15.77 -0.54
C PRO A 4 10.24 15.97 -1.73
N ALA A 5 11.18 15.04 -1.95
CA ALA A 5 12.08 15.11 -3.10
C ALA A 5 11.34 14.94 -4.44
N LEU A 6 10.27 14.13 -4.46
CA LEU A 6 9.49 13.88 -5.66
C LEU A 6 8.41 14.95 -5.92
N TYR A 7 7.73 15.42 -4.87
CA TYR A 7 6.55 16.29 -4.99
C TYR A 7 6.76 17.74 -4.52
N GLY A 8 7.87 18.06 -3.87
CA GLY A 8 8.17 19.40 -3.37
C GLY A 8 7.39 19.83 -2.12
N ASP A 9 6.66 18.91 -1.48
CA ASP A 9 5.91 19.18 -0.24
C ASP A 9 5.80 17.93 0.67
N ASN A 10 5.18 18.11 1.84
CA ASN A 10 5.01 17.06 2.85
C ASN A 10 3.59 16.44 2.87
N GLN A 11 2.80 16.59 1.80
CA GLN A 11 1.43 16.08 1.77
C GLN A 11 1.39 14.57 1.55
N THR A 12 0.46 13.89 2.24
CA THR A 12 0.15 12.49 2.00
C THR A 12 -0.55 12.32 0.66
N ARG A 13 -0.10 11.35 -0.15
CA ARG A 13 -0.64 11.07 -1.48
C ARG A 13 -1.01 9.60 -1.65
N LEU A 14 -2.05 9.36 -2.43
CA LEU A 14 -2.22 8.09 -3.13
C LEU A 14 -1.25 8.08 -4.29
N PHE A 15 -0.41 7.06 -4.37
CA PHE A 15 0.66 6.96 -5.35
C PHE A 15 0.77 5.52 -5.85
N GLY A 16 1.35 5.34 -7.02
CA GLY A 16 1.76 4.04 -7.53
C GLY A 16 3.26 4.00 -7.71
N PHE A 17 3.90 2.90 -7.35
CA PHE A 17 5.27 2.62 -7.70
C PHE A 17 5.35 1.22 -8.28
N TRP A 18 6.09 1.06 -9.37
CA TRP A 18 6.39 -0.25 -9.92
C TRP A 18 7.86 -0.35 -10.25
N LYS A 19 8.40 -1.57 -10.15
CA LYS A 19 9.77 -1.93 -10.51
C LYS A 19 9.78 -3.26 -11.23
N ALA A 20 10.50 -3.34 -12.34
CA ALA A 20 10.75 -4.56 -13.09
C ALA A 20 12.17 -4.54 -13.65
N GLY A 21 13.02 -5.45 -13.15
CA GLY A 21 14.46 -5.42 -13.45
C GLY A 21 15.08 -4.07 -13.08
N HIS A 22 15.65 -3.39 -14.08
CA HIS A 22 16.25 -2.07 -13.91
C HIS A 22 15.27 -0.91 -14.14
N ALA A 23 14.06 -1.18 -14.63
CA ALA A 23 13.03 -0.17 -14.85
C ALA A 23 12.22 0.04 -13.56
N SER A 24 11.95 1.29 -13.22
CA SER A 24 10.99 1.63 -12.16
C SER A 24 10.36 2.97 -12.43
N CYS A 25 9.18 3.21 -11.88
CA CYS A 25 8.46 4.45 -12.10
C CYS A 25 7.53 4.78 -10.94
N PHE A 26 7.41 6.08 -10.67
CA PHE A 26 6.36 6.64 -9.82
C PHE A 26 5.19 7.16 -10.68
N ASP A 27 3.98 6.84 -10.25
CA ASP A 27 2.70 7.26 -10.81
C ASP A 27 2.67 7.11 -12.34
N THR A 28 2.48 8.22 -13.05
CA THR A 28 2.49 8.33 -14.51
C THR A 28 3.64 9.22 -15.01
N ARG A 29 4.72 9.36 -14.24
CA ARG A 29 5.88 10.21 -14.62
C ARG A 29 6.74 9.61 -15.73
N CYS A 30 6.56 8.33 -15.98
CA CYS A 30 7.16 7.56 -17.06
C CYS A 30 6.10 6.58 -17.61
N PRO A 31 6.30 6.06 -18.83
CA PRO A 31 5.44 5.02 -19.38
C PRO A 31 5.42 3.80 -18.44
N GLY A 32 4.22 3.37 -18.04
CA GLY A 32 4.06 2.15 -17.25
C GLY A 32 2.66 2.01 -16.65
N PHE A 33 2.14 3.03 -15.98
CA PHE A 33 0.75 3.01 -15.53
C PHE A 33 -0.16 3.70 -16.57
N ILE A 34 -1.15 2.96 -17.08
CA ILE A 34 -2.14 3.49 -18.02
C ILE A 34 -3.35 3.96 -17.25
N THR A 35 -3.55 5.28 -17.16
CA THR A 35 -4.69 5.87 -16.47
C THR A 35 -5.95 5.76 -17.33
N THR A 36 -7.00 5.15 -16.78
CA THR A 36 -8.33 5.07 -17.43
C THR A 36 -9.33 6.05 -16.82
N ASN A 37 -9.12 6.45 -15.56
CA ASN A 37 -9.96 7.42 -14.88
C ASN A 37 -9.18 8.67 -14.46
N ARG A 38 -9.29 9.74 -15.24
CA ARG A 38 -8.60 11.01 -14.97
C ARG A 38 -9.16 11.80 -13.79
N LYS A 39 -10.30 11.38 -13.20
CA LYS A 39 -10.87 12.04 -12.01
C LYS A 39 -10.15 11.65 -10.72
N ILE A 40 -9.42 10.52 -10.71
CA ILE A 40 -8.67 10.03 -9.57
C ILE A 40 -7.24 9.69 -10.03
N PRO A 41 -6.44 10.71 -10.37
CA PRO A 41 -5.06 10.48 -10.78
C PRO A 41 -4.19 10.01 -9.60
N LEU A 42 -3.14 9.25 -9.89
CA LEU A 42 -2.08 8.96 -8.92
C LEU A 42 -1.19 10.20 -8.69
N GLY A 43 -0.54 10.28 -7.53
CA GLY A 43 0.39 11.36 -7.18
C GLY A 43 -0.29 12.63 -6.67
N VAL A 44 -1.60 12.63 -6.47
CA VAL A 44 -2.33 13.78 -5.88
C VAL A 44 -2.49 13.65 -4.37
N PRO A 45 -2.47 14.78 -3.64
CA PRO A 45 -2.73 14.79 -2.21
C PRO A 45 -4.07 14.13 -1.88
N VAL A 46 -4.07 13.32 -0.82
CA VAL A 46 -5.29 12.76 -0.25
C VAL A 46 -5.64 13.51 1.02
N GLY A 47 -6.94 13.68 1.22
CA GLY A 47 -7.47 14.33 2.41
C GLY A 47 -8.93 13.97 2.64
N PRO A 48 -9.40 14.00 3.89
CA PRO A 48 -8.63 14.26 5.12
C PRO A 48 -7.67 13.11 5.51
N VAL A 49 -6.70 13.41 6.39
CA VAL A 49 -5.70 12.43 6.89
C VAL A 49 -5.88 12.16 8.39
N SER A 50 -5.58 10.93 8.80
CA SER A 50 -5.69 10.48 10.19
C SER A 50 -4.69 11.19 11.10
N LYS A 51 -5.08 11.41 12.36
CA LYS A 51 -4.17 11.84 13.44
C LYS A 51 -4.25 10.86 14.61
N PRO A 52 -3.14 10.60 15.32
CA PRO A 52 -3.16 9.70 16.47
C PRO A 52 -4.24 10.10 17.49
N GLY A 53 -5.09 9.15 17.86
CA GLY A 53 -6.21 9.35 18.78
C GLY A 53 -7.45 10.04 18.19
N GLY A 54 -7.36 10.56 16.95
CA GLY A 54 -8.42 11.30 16.27
C GLY A 54 -9.31 10.43 15.38
N VAL A 55 -10.00 11.09 14.44
CA VAL A 55 -10.80 10.43 13.40
C VAL A 55 -9.89 9.62 12.48
N MET A 56 -10.29 8.37 12.22
CA MET A 56 -9.57 7.48 11.31
C MET A 56 -10.11 7.61 9.89
N TYR A 57 -9.20 7.72 8.94
CA TYR A 57 -9.46 7.70 7.50
C TYR A 57 -8.68 6.56 6.86
N HIS A 58 -9.27 5.95 5.83
CA HIS A 58 -8.68 4.87 5.06
C HIS A 58 -8.99 5.07 3.57
N ILE A 59 -8.29 4.33 2.73
CA ILE A 59 -8.56 4.24 1.29
C ILE A 59 -8.71 2.76 0.98
N ASP A 60 -9.86 2.38 0.42
CA ASP A 60 -10.03 1.02 -0.11
C ASP A 60 -9.19 0.88 -1.38
N LEU A 61 -8.34 -0.13 -1.42
CA LEU A 61 -7.44 -0.43 -2.53
C LEU A 61 -7.58 -1.88 -2.93
N ARG A 62 -7.58 -2.13 -4.24
CA ARG A 62 -7.50 -3.48 -4.79
C ARG A 62 -6.61 -3.47 -6.01
N ILE A 63 -5.67 -4.40 -6.03
CA ILE A 63 -4.85 -4.72 -7.20
C ILE A 63 -5.28 -6.10 -7.67
N LEU A 64 -5.68 -6.21 -8.93
CA LEU A 64 -6.22 -7.44 -9.49
C LEU A 64 -5.68 -7.68 -10.89
N ARG A 65 -5.15 -8.87 -11.13
CA ARG A 65 -4.77 -9.31 -12.47
C ARG A 65 -6.01 -9.68 -13.26
N ASP A 66 -6.16 -9.08 -14.43
CA ASP A 66 -7.16 -9.49 -15.41
C ASP A 66 -6.66 -10.72 -16.17
N ASN A 67 -7.45 -11.79 -16.21
CA ASN A 67 -7.07 -13.07 -16.83
C ASN A 67 -7.09 -12.98 -18.35
N SER A 68 -7.87 -12.06 -18.91
CA SER A 68 -7.98 -11.89 -20.36
C SER A 68 -6.76 -11.17 -20.95
N SER A 69 -6.42 -9.99 -20.44
CA SER A 69 -5.25 -9.21 -20.90
C SER A 69 -3.95 -9.55 -20.17
N GLY A 70 -4.04 -10.10 -18.95
CA GLY A 70 -2.91 -10.27 -18.04
C GLY A 70 -2.47 -8.98 -17.34
N ASN A 71 -3.15 -7.85 -17.56
CA ASN A 71 -2.80 -6.57 -16.96
C ASN A 71 -3.19 -6.53 -15.47
N TRP A 72 -2.40 -5.80 -14.69
CA TRP A 72 -2.68 -5.57 -13.28
C TRP A 72 -3.46 -4.28 -13.10
N TRP A 73 -4.74 -4.43 -12.77
CA TRP A 73 -5.65 -3.31 -12.57
C TRP A 73 -5.61 -2.80 -11.14
N CYS A 74 -5.64 -1.48 -10.99
CA CYS A 74 -5.79 -0.81 -9.71
C CYS A 74 -7.21 -0.24 -9.58
N TYR A 75 -7.85 -0.57 -8.46
CA TYR A 75 -9.18 -0.10 -8.08
C TYR A 75 -9.11 0.61 -6.74
N VAL A 76 -9.94 1.64 -6.60
CA VAL A 76 -10.03 2.45 -5.39
C VAL A 76 -11.47 2.62 -4.93
N LYS A 77 -11.65 3.01 -3.67
CA LYS A 77 -12.94 3.25 -3.00
C LYS A 77 -13.77 1.98 -2.81
N ALA A 78 -14.71 2.03 -1.87
CA ALA A 78 -15.57 0.91 -1.49
C ALA A 78 -16.35 0.28 -2.66
N ASN A 79 -16.64 1.03 -3.72
CA ASN A 79 -17.32 0.54 -4.92
C ASN A 79 -16.36 0.08 -6.04
N TRP A 80 -15.07 -0.10 -5.74
CA TRP A 80 -14.05 -0.61 -6.65
C TRP A 80 -14.02 0.10 -8.01
N ILE A 81 -13.82 1.43 -7.99
CA ILE A 81 -13.67 2.22 -9.21
C ILE A 81 -12.28 1.92 -9.83
N PRO A 82 -12.19 1.45 -11.08
CA PRO A 82 -10.90 1.29 -11.75
C PRO A 82 -10.30 2.68 -12.02
N ILE A 83 -9.02 2.83 -11.70
CA ILE A 83 -8.27 4.07 -11.99
C ILE A 83 -7.25 3.91 -13.12
N GLY A 84 -6.81 2.68 -13.36
CA GLY A 84 -5.87 2.34 -14.42
C GLY A 84 -5.25 0.97 -14.20
N TYR A 85 -4.25 0.66 -15.01
CA TYR A 85 -3.56 -0.63 -14.96
C TYR A 85 -2.08 -0.53 -15.32
N TRP A 86 -1.30 -1.49 -14.82
CA TRP A 86 0.05 -1.78 -15.30
C TRP A 86 -0.02 -2.88 -16.36
N PRO A 87 0.48 -2.65 -17.59
CA PRO A 87 0.52 -3.67 -18.62
C PRO A 87 1.32 -4.90 -18.19
N LYS A 88 0.85 -6.10 -18.55
CA LYS A 88 1.58 -7.35 -18.31
C LYS A 88 3.03 -7.30 -18.79
N SER A 89 3.26 -6.66 -19.95
CA SER A 89 4.56 -6.56 -20.61
C SER A 89 5.62 -5.81 -19.79
N LEU A 90 5.22 -5.08 -18.74
CA LEU A 90 6.18 -4.47 -17.83
C LEU A 90 6.90 -5.49 -16.97
N PHE A 91 6.25 -6.62 -16.67
CA PHE A 91 6.71 -7.53 -15.65
C PHE A 91 7.17 -8.85 -16.23
N THR A 92 8.26 -9.39 -15.68
CA THR A 92 8.66 -10.78 -15.88
C THR A 92 8.08 -11.66 -14.77
N GLY A 93 8.36 -11.33 -13.51
CA GLY A 93 7.87 -12.08 -12.33
C GLY A 93 6.35 -11.96 -12.12
N LEU A 94 5.78 -10.79 -12.39
CA LEU A 94 4.32 -10.56 -12.33
C LEU A 94 3.65 -10.69 -13.71
N ALA A 95 4.28 -11.37 -14.68
CA ALA A 95 3.60 -11.70 -15.94
C ALA A 95 2.43 -12.69 -15.73
N GLY A 96 2.57 -13.57 -14.72
CA GLY A 96 1.56 -14.50 -14.24
C GLY A 96 0.89 -14.03 -12.95
N PRO A 97 0.11 -14.90 -12.28
CA PRO A 97 -0.40 -14.65 -10.94
C PRO A 97 0.75 -14.37 -9.95
N ALA A 98 0.49 -13.52 -8.96
CA ALA A 98 1.45 -13.28 -7.88
C ALA A 98 1.45 -14.45 -6.91
N THR A 99 2.63 -14.83 -6.42
CA THR A 99 2.80 -15.86 -5.38
C THR A 99 3.02 -15.27 -3.98
N TYR A 100 3.30 -13.96 -3.90
CA TYR A 100 3.53 -13.22 -2.67
C TYR A 100 2.84 -11.86 -2.75
N ALA A 101 2.41 -11.35 -1.60
CA ALA A 101 1.86 -10.02 -1.44
C ALA A 101 2.19 -9.50 -0.03
N ASP A 102 2.63 -8.25 0.04
CA ASP A 102 2.99 -7.60 1.30
C ASP A 102 2.07 -6.42 1.57
N TRP A 103 1.87 -6.12 2.85
CA TRP A 103 1.20 -4.91 3.33
C TRP A 103 1.93 -4.39 4.57
N GLY A 104 1.97 -3.07 4.70
CA GLY A 104 2.66 -2.44 5.81
C GLY A 104 3.04 -1.01 5.51
N GLY A 105 4.15 -0.59 6.09
CA GLY A 105 4.76 0.70 5.81
C GLY A 105 6.17 0.55 5.29
N GLU A 106 6.58 1.51 4.47
CA GLU A 106 7.93 1.63 3.93
C GLU A 106 8.45 3.02 4.29
N ALA A 107 9.66 3.07 4.83
CA ALA A 107 10.38 4.29 5.13
C ALA A 107 11.77 4.20 4.50
N PHE A 108 12.12 5.21 3.70
CA PHE A 108 13.40 5.28 3.04
C PHE A 108 14.16 6.54 3.46
N SER A 109 15.46 6.37 3.70
CA SER A 109 16.40 7.46 3.93
C SER A 109 17.77 7.09 3.35
N PRO A 110 18.51 8.04 2.74
CA PRO A 110 19.88 7.81 2.31
C PRO A 110 20.78 7.31 3.47
N PRO A 111 21.84 6.53 3.17
CA PRO A 111 22.80 6.12 4.18
C PRO A 111 23.36 7.31 4.97
N GLY A 112 23.46 7.17 6.29
CA GLY A 112 23.97 8.22 7.18
C GLY A 112 22.99 9.35 7.51
N THR A 113 21.74 9.27 7.04
CA THR A 113 20.68 10.24 7.40
C THR A 113 19.68 9.65 8.39
N LEU A 114 19.02 10.52 9.16
CA LEU A 114 17.91 10.08 10.01
C LEU A 114 16.71 9.68 9.14
N GLY A 115 16.13 8.53 9.47
CA GLY A 115 14.94 8.03 8.80
C GLY A 115 13.72 8.92 9.05
N PRO A 116 12.73 8.96 8.13
CA PRO A 116 11.49 9.66 8.42
C PRO A 116 10.66 8.88 9.46
N GLN A 117 9.80 9.58 10.19
CA GLN A 117 8.77 8.90 10.98
C GLN A 117 7.82 8.13 10.05
N MET A 118 7.40 6.94 10.49
CA MET A 118 6.46 6.10 9.76
C MET A 118 5.11 6.06 10.45
N GLY A 119 4.03 6.23 9.67
CA GLY A 119 2.67 6.19 10.19
C GLY A 119 2.42 7.29 11.21
N SER A 120 2.07 6.91 12.44
CA SER A 120 1.83 7.83 13.56
C SER A 120 3.11 8.34 14.25
N GLY A 121 4.30 7.84 13.86
CA GLY A 121 5.53 8.07 14.62
C GLY A 121 5.60 7.26 15.91
N LEU A 122 4.66 6.32 16.12
CA LEU A 122 4.63 5.41 17.26
C LEU A 122 4.95 3.99 16.79
N TYR A 123 5.52 3.19 17.68
CA TYR A 123 5.56 1.75 17.48
C TYR A 123 4.14 1.17 17.49
N PRO A 124 3.85 0.11 16.72
CA PRO A 124 2.51 -0.46 16.57
C PRO A 124 2.06 -1.31 17.77
N ASN A 125 2.38 -0.88 18.99
CA ASN A 125 2.07 -1.60 20.23
C ASN A 125 0.78 -1.12 20.90
N HIS A 126 0.22 0.01 20.45
CA HIS A 126 -1.01 0.54 21.05
C HIS A 126 -2.20 -0.35 20.67
N PRO A 127 -3.07 -0.75 21.63
CA PRO A 127 -4.16 -1.68 21.36
C PRO A 127 -5.25 -1.10 20.45
N LEU A 128 -5.44 0.22 20.47
CA LEU A 128 -6.45 0.90 19.66
C LEU A 128 -5.88 1.34 18.30
N ALA A 129 -6.54 0.94 17.21
CA ALA A 129 -6.15 1.24 15.83
C ALA A 129 -5.93 2.74 15.56
N LYS A 130 -6.69 3.64 16.23
CA LYS A 130 -6.59 5.09 16.04
C LYS A 130 -5.23 5.71 16.42
N TYR A 131 -4.33 4.96 17.06
CA TYR A 131 -2.96 5.41 17.36
C TYR A 131 -1.89 4.78 16.44
N ASN A 132 -2.30 3.88 15.55
CA ASN A 132 -1.41 3.16 14.65
C ASN A 132 -1.67 3.58 13.18
N ALA A 133 -0.67 3.45 12.31
CA ALA A 133 -0.98 3.24 10.90
C ALA A 133 -1.41 1.79 10.72
N PHE A 134 -2.39 1.55 9.84
CA PHE A 134 -3.07 0.27 9.76
C PHE A 134 -3.55 -0.08 8.35
N SER A 135 -3.66 -1.38 8.11
CA SER A 135 -4.41 -2.00 7.02
C SER A 135 -5.43 -2.92 7.68
N TYR A 136 -6.61 -2.99 7.10
CA TYR A 136 -7.65 -3.92 7.50
C TYR A 136 -8.39 -4.41 6.25
N ALA A 137 -9.31 -5.35 6.44
CA ALA A 137 -9.99 -6.02 5.33
C ALA A 137 -9.02 -6.70 4.34
N ILE A 138 -7.84 -7.11 4.84
CA ILE A 138 -6.77 -7.70 4.03
C ILE A 138 -7.24 -9.06 3.53
N LYS A 139 -7.20 -9.25 2.21
CA LYS A 139 -7.65 -10.44 1.49
C LYS A 139 -6.81 -10.66 0.25
N ILE A 140 -6.75 -11.90 -0.22
CA ILE A 140 -6.17 -12.28 -1.52
C ILE A 140 -7.28 -12.74 -2.45
N THR A 141 -7.20 -12.40 -3.74
CA THR A 141 -8.08 -12.95 -4.77
C THR A 141 -7.34 -14.09 -5.48
N ASN A 142 -7.95 -15.27 -5.57
CA ASN A 142 -7.39 -16.40 -6.32
C ASN A 142 -7.69 -16.33 -7.83
N ASP A 143 -7.18 -17.30 -8.60
CA ASP A 143 -7.34 -17.37 -10.05
C ASP A 143 -8.79 -17.52 -10.53
N ASN A 144 -9.69 -17.97 -9.65
CA ASN A 144 -11.13 -18.06 -9.89
C ASN A 144 -11.88 -16.77 -9.48
N TYR A 145 -11.16 -15.66 -9.26
CA TYR A 145 -11.70 -14.38 -8.80
C TYR A 145 -12.42 -14.42 -7.45
N LYS A 146 -12.14 -15.44 -6.63
CA LYS A 146 -12.70 -15.54 -5.29
C LYS A 146 -11.79 -14.85 -4.29
N ASN A 147 -12.37 -13.95 -3.50
CA ASN A 147 -11.69 -13.34 -2.36
C ASN A 147 -11.59 -14.37 -1.22
N MET A 148 -10.40 -14.50 -0.65
CA MET A 148 -10.06 -15.43 0.41
C MET A 148 -9.40 -14.65 1.56
N ASP A 149 -9.56 -15.17 2.77
CA ASP A 149 -8.76 -14.68 3.89
C ASP A 149 -7.29 -15.07 3.68
N VAL A 150 -6.42 -14.24 4.21
CA VAL A 150 -4.99 -14.44 4.10
C VAL A 150 -4.52 -15.52 5.08
N VAL A 151 -3.51 -16.28 4.68
CA VAL A 151 -2.92 -17.38 5.46
C VAL A 151 -1.40 -17.37 5.26
N GLY A 152 -0.64 -17.94 6.19
CA GLY A 152 0.82 -18.01 6.10
C GLY A 152 1.49 -16.63 6.20
N ILE A 153 1.05 -15.81 7.16
CA ILE A 153 1.54 -14.45 7.35
C ILE A 153 2.81 -14.46 8.18
N GLU A 154 3.76 -13.63 7.78
CA GLU A 154 5.01 -13.40 8.51
C GLU A 154 5.18 -11.89 8.75
N GLU A 155 5.69 -11.55 9.93
CA GLU A 155 6.10 -10.18 10.25
C GLU A 155 7.57 -9.99 9.85
N PHE A 156 7.87 -8.90 9.15
CA PHE A 156 9.23 -8.56 8.74
C PHE A 156 9.52 -7.07 8.97
N THR A 157 10.75 -6.73 9.36
CA THR A 157 11.21 -5.34 9.51
C THR A 157 12.72 -5.25 9.35
N ASP A 158 13.19 -4.41 8.41
CA ASP A 158 14.62 -4.21 8.14
C ASP A 158 15.37 -3.52 9.29
N TYR A 159 14.69 -2.62 10.03
CA TYR A 159 15.30 -1.86 11.12
C TYR A 159 14.44 -1.85 12.40
N PRO A 160 14.40 -2.97 13.15
CA PRO A 160 13.49 -3.16 14.29
C PRO A 160 13.67 -2.14 15.43
N SER A 161 14.87 -1.57 15.57
CA SER A 161 15.15 -0.54 16.59
C SER A 161 14.57 0.84 16.27
N LYS A 162 13.99 1.02 15.07
CA LYS A 162 13.29 2.26 14.68
C LYS A 162 11.85 2.06 14.25
N TYR A 163 11.61 0.96 13.52
CA TYR A 163 10.32 0.64 12.94
C TYR A 163 9.79 -0.68 13.46
N GLY A 164 8.49 -0.89 13.33
CA GLY A 164 7.86 -2.16 13.61
C GLY A 164 6.61 -2.37 12.79
N VAL A 165 6.28 -3.65 12.62
CA VAL A 165 5.01 -4.16 12.14
C VAL A 165 4.41 -5.04 13.24
N LYS A 166 3.09 -5.13 13.28
CA LYS A 166 2.36 -6.06 14.13
C LYS A 166 1.20 -6.63 13.34
N ASP A 167 1.23 -7.92 13.09
CA ASP A 167 0.08 -8.69 12.64
C ASP A 167 -0.95 -8.74 13.76
N VAL A 168 -2.14 -8.22 13.50
CA VAL A 168 -3.26 -8.28 14.44
C VAL A 168 -4.05 -9.58 14.23
N GLY A 169 -3.90 -10.22 13.06
CA GLY A 169 -4.67 -11.38 12.69
C GLY A 169 -6.12 -11.05 12.34
N PHE A 170 -6.96 -12.09 12.32
CA PHE A 170 -8.40 -11.96 12.10
C PHE A 170 -9.08 -11.36 13.34
N VAL A 171 -9.74 -10.20 13.18
CA VAL A 171 -10.40 -9.49 14.28
C VAL A 171 -11.87 -9.88 14.41
N ASN A 172 -12.65 -9.71 13.33
CA ASN A 172 -14.07 -10.09 13.22
C ASN A 172 -14.52 -10.01 11.75
N ASP A 173 -15.78 -10.34 11.46
CA ASP A 173 -16.29 -10.36 10.08
C ASP A 173 -16.32 -9.01 9.36
N TRP A 174 -16.32 -7.91 10.11
CA TRP A 174 -16.31 -6.56 9.53
C TRP A 174 -14.88 -6.08 9.25
N VAL A 175 -13.98 -6.18 10.23
CA VAL A 175 -12.57 -5.76 10.12
C VAL A 175 -11.74 -6.75 9.30
N ARG A 176 -12.06 -8.04 9.38
CA ARG A 176 -11.28 -9.18 8.87
C ARG A 176 -9.85 -9.17 9.40
N HIS A 177 -8.88 -9.54 8.58
CA HIS A 177 -7.46 -9.53 8.91
C HIS A 177 -6.94 -8.08 8.94
N ALA A 178 -6.20 -7.74 9.99
CA ALA A 178 -5.63 -6.41 10.17
C ALA A 178 -4.15 -6.48 10.53
N ALA A 179 -3.43 -5.42 10.22
CA ALA A 179 -2.03 -5.23 10.60
C ALA A 179 -1.77 -3.78 10.96
N PHE A 180 -0.87 -3.55 11.90
CA PHE A 180 -0.40 -2.25 12.32
C PHE A 180 1.08 -2.08 11.97
N TRP A 181 1.49 -0.85 11.69
CA TRP A 181 2.91 -0.52 11.53
C TRP A 181 3.18 0.92 11.95
N GLY A 182 4.45 1.22 12.15
CA GLY A 182 4.90 2.57 12.48
C GLY A 182 6.33 2.58 12.97
N GLY A 183 6.79 3.75 13.41
CA GLY A 183 8.11 3.89 13.99
C GLY A 183 8.64 5.31 13.95
N LYS A 184 9.76 5.50 14.64
CA LYS A 184 10.38 6.80 14.86
C LYS A 184 11.61 7.00 13.97
N SER A 185 11.98 8.26 13.77
CA SER A 185 13.23 8.71 13.13
C SER A 185 14.46 8.39 13.97
#